data_AF-A0A5E4BQ43-F1
#
_entry.id   AF-A0A5E4BQ43-F1
#
_cell.length_a   1.000
_cell.length_b   1.000
_cell.length_c   1.000
_cell.angle_alpha   90.00
_cell.angle_beta   90.00
_cell.angle_gamma   90.00
#
_symmetry.space_group_name_H-M   'P 1'
#
loop_
_entity.id
_entity.type
_entity.pdbx_description
1 polymer ?
#
loop_
_entity_poly.entity_id
_entity_poly.type
_entity_poly.pdbx_seq_one_letter_code
_entity_poly.pdbx_strand_id
1 'polypeptide(L)'
;MSTADLMENLREELTCFICLDYFSSPVTTECGHSFCLRCLLKSWEEQNTLLSCPECWRTLGGPHFQPNERLGRLASIGRQLRCQVLQNEEEPGTCGRLSSTRVFSDDEQSVNVFASQSHGINRVYLSSEAEEQHREKLQEILSLLRKKRKESQAILTHERERVILCKEETKTCKQVVVSEYMKMHQFLKEEEQLQLQLLEKEERENMKKLRDNEIQLTQQIRSLSKMIGQIESTCQNSAFESFEEIRGALERSESLLLQCPEATATELSLCHITGMREMLRKFSTEITLDPATANAYLVLSEDLKSVRYGGIRQQLPDNPERFDQSATVLGAQFFTHGRHYWEVEVGNKTEWEVGICKDSVNRKGNLPKPPGDLFSLIGLKIGEDYSLWVSSPLKGQHVQEPVNKVGVFLDYESGHIAFYNVTDESLIYSFPPASFQEALRPIFSPCLPNEGTNTDPLIICSLKSHI
;
A
#
# COMPACT_ATOMS: atom_id res chain seq x y z
N MET A 1 -13.15 21.05 24.64
CA MET A 1 -13.55 21.29 23.23
C MET A 1 -14.40 22.53 23.22
N SER A 2 -14.05 23.53 22.41
CA SER A 2 -14.87 24.74 22.28
C SER A 2 -16.17 24.41 21.53
N THR A 3 -17.18 25.27 21.65
CA THR A 3 -18.42 25.17 20.86
C THR A 3 -18.14 25.24 19.35
N ALA A 4 -17.11 25.98 18.94
CA ALA A 4 -16.63 26.03 17.56
C ALA A 4 -16.05 24.68 17.08
N ASP A 5 -15.26 24.00 17.92
CA ASP A 5 -14.68 22.68 17.57
C ASP A 5 -15.78 21.62 17.40
N LEU A 6 -16.80 21.64 18.26
CA LEU A 6 -17.96 20.74 18.16
C LEU A 6 -18.78 21.00 16.88
N MET A 7 -18.90 22.27 16.47
CA MET A 7 -19.60 22.65 15.24
C MET A 7 -18.85 22.22 13.98
N GLU A 8 -17.51 22.28 13.98
CA GLU A 8 -16.71 21.85 12.84
C GLU A 8 -16.74 20.32 12.70
N ASN A 9 -16.61 19.59 13.82
CA ASN A 9 -16.77 18.13 13.82
C ASN A 9 -18.15 17.70 13.32
N LEU A 10 -19.22 18.37 13.76
CA LEU A 10 -20.58 18.09 13.29
C LEU A 10 -20.75 18.40 11.79
N ARG A 11 -20.03 19.41 11.27
CA ARG A 11 -20.08 19.76 9.86
C ARG A 11 -19.42 18.69 9.00
N GLU A 12 -18.26 18.17 9.40
CA GLU A 12 -17.56 17.12 8.65
C GLU A 12 -18.47 15.90 8.43
N GLU A 13 -19.13 15.43 9.49
CA GLU A 13 -20.06 14.29 9.47
C GLU A 13 -21.32 14.49 8.60
N LEU A 14 -21.64 15.74 8.25
CA LEU A 14 -22.87 16.09 7.52
C LEU A 14 -22.60 16.64 6.12
N THR A 15 -21.36 16.53 5.63
CA THR A 15 -20.95 17.03 4.32
C THR A 15 -20.78 15.92 3.29
N CYS A 16 -21.17 16.23 2.05
CA CYS A 16 -20.99 15.31 0.93
C CYS A 16 -19.55 15.36 0.41
N PHE A 17 -18.92 14.20 0.23
CA PHE A 17 -17.56 14.06 -0.29
C PHE A 17 -17.34 14.71 -1.66
N ILE A 18 -18.37 14.77 -2.51
CA ILE A 18 -18.25 15.28 -3.88
C ILE A 18 -18.37 16.82 -3.93
N CYS A 19 -19.44 17.39 -3.36
CA CYS A 19 -19.65 18.85 -3.40
C CYS A 19 -19.01 19.61 -2.23
N LEU A 20 -18.58 18.90 -1.18
CA LEU A 20 -18.00 19.44 0.05
C LEU A 20 -18.92 20.44 0.77
N ASP A 21 -20.23 20.33 0.56
CA ASP A 21 -21.30 21.06 1.25
C ASP A 21 -22.22 20.09 1.99
N TYR A 22 -23.04 20.61 2.91
CA TYR A 22 -24.03 19.82 3.63
C TYR A 22 -24.92 19.02 2.68
N PHE A 23 -25.19 17.77 3.03
CA PHE A 23 -26.01 16.88 2.22
C PHE A 23 -27.33 17.51 1.77
N SER A 24 -27.59 17.42 0.46
CA SER A 24 -28.86 17.79 -0.18
C SER A 24 -29.41 16.55 -0.89
N SER A 25 -30.55 16.06 -0.41
CA SER A 25 -31.15 14.78 -0.82
C SER A 25 -30.12 13.64 -0.85
N PRO A 26 -29.50 13.30 0.30
CA PRO A 26 -28.46 12.29 0.32
C PRO A 26 -29.01 10.89 0.04
N VAL A 27 -28.18 10.10 -0.62
CA VAL A 27 -28.39 8.67 -0.85
C VAL A 27 -27.20 7.90 -0.29
N THR A 28 -27.48 6.75 0.34
CA THR A 28 -26.45 5.86 0.88
C THR A 28 -26.27 4.68 -0.07
N THR A 29 -25.03 4.42 -0.45
CA THR A 29 -24.62 3.30 -1.31
C THR A 29 -24.48 2.00 -0.50
N GLU A 30 -24.44 0.85 -1.17
CA GLU A 30 -24.26 -0.48 -0.53
C GLU A 30 -22.97 -0.58 0.29
N CYS A 31 -21.94 0.20 -0.06
CA CYS A 31 -20.69 0.25 0.69
C CYS A 31 -20.75 1.14 1.96
N GLY A 32 -21.91 1.75 2.25
CA GLY A 32 -22.14 2.56 3.45
C GLY A 32 -21.87 4.05 3.29
N HIS A 33 -21.24 4.49 2.20
CA HIS A 33 -20.94 5.90 1.95
C HIS A 33 -22.16 6.66 1.42
N SER A 34 -22.27 7.93 1.82
CA SER A 34 -23.40 8.82 1.51
C SER A 34 -22.99 9.99 0.62
N PHE A 35 -23.83 10.30 -0.37
CA PHE A 35 -23.60 11.39 -1.32
C PHE A 35 -24.90 12.14 -1.60
N CYS A 36 -24.84 13.42 -1.97
CA CYS A 36 -25.99 14.09 -2.58
C CYS A 36 -26.38 13.35 -3.87
N LEU A 37 -27.66 13.04 -4.07
CA LEU A 37 -28.12 12.29 -5.25
C LEU A 37 -27.59 12.88 -6.56
N ARG A 38 -27.71 14.21 -6.72
CA ARG A 38 -27.23 14.91 -7.93
C ARG A 38 -25.72 14.83 -8.11
N CYS A 39 -24.96 14.81 -7.02
CA CYS A 39 -23.50 14.70 -7.09
C CYS A 39 -23.06 13.29 -7.50
N LEU A 40 -23.75 12.27 -6.98
CA LEU A 40 -23.49 10.88 -7.33
C LEU A 40 -23.80 10.60 -8.81
N LEU A 41 -24.97 11.04 -9.29
CA LEU A 41 -25.37 10.86 -10.69
C LEU A 41 -24.41 11.57 -11.66
N LYS A 42 -24.05 12.83 -11.35
CA LYS A 42 -23.11 13.60 -12.16
C LYS A 42 -21.72 12.96 -12.19
N SER A 43 -21.27 12.40 -11.07
CA SER A 43 -19.99 11.67 -11.00
C SER A 43 -19.97 10.45 -11.93
N TRP A 44 -21.08 9.74 -12.09
CA TRP A 44 -21.16 8.60 -13.01
C TRP A 44 -21.24 9.03 -14.47
N GLU A 45 -21.92 10.13 -14.77
CA GLU A 45 -21.99 10.71 -16.12
C GLU A 45 -20.63 11.21 -16.62
N GLU A 46 -19.85 11.90 -15.76
CA GLU A 46 -18.54 12.47 -16.14
C GLU A 46 -17.44 11.41 -16.29
N GLN A 47 -17.57 10.28 -15.59
CA GLN A 47 -16.54 9.23 -15.57
C GLN A 47 -16.77 8.13 -16.61
N ASN A 48 -17.93 8.08 -17.27
CA ASN A 48 -18.32 7.00 -18.20
C ASN A 48 -18.09 5.59 -17.59
N THR A 49 -18.18 5.49 -16.26
CA THR A 49 -17.83 4.31 -15.46
C THR A 49 -19.07 3.48 -15.12
N LEU A 50 -18.87 2.17 -14.95
CA LEU A 50 -19.83 1.31 -14.27
C LEU A 50 -20.02 1.81 -12.82
N LEU A 51 -21.26 1.74 -12.34
CA LEU A 51 -21.76 2.19 -11.03
C LEU A 51 -20.75 1.89 -9.90
N SER A 52 -19.94 2.87 -9.52
CA SER A 52 -18.89 2.72 -8.50
C SER A 52 -19.00 3.82 -7.45
N CYS A 53 -18.60 3.51 -6.22
CA CYS A 53 -18.61 4.48 -5.13
C CYS A 53 -17.47 5.51 -5.30
N PRO A 54 -17.76 6.83 -5.33
CA PRO A 54 -16.72 7.86 -5.49
C PRO A 54 -15.74 8.00 -4.31
N GLU A 55 -16.04 7.40 -3.16
CA GLU A 55 -15.21 7.52 -1.95
C GLU A 55 -14.32 6.29 -1.72
N CYS A 56 -14.85 5.08 -1.91
CA CYS A 56 -14.11 3.84 -1.67
C CYS A 56 -13.90 2.96 -2.91
N TRP A 57 -14.37 3.40 -4.08
CA TRP A 57 -14.14 2.78 -5.39
C TRP A 57 -14.68 1.36 -5.56
N ARG A 58 -15.49 0.88 -4.60
CA ARG A 58 -16.18 -0.41 -4.71
C ARG A 58 -17.22 -0.35 -5.84
N THR A 59 -17.19 -1.34 -6.72
CA THR A 59 -18.24 -1.58 -7.74
C THR A 59 -19.56 -1.87 -7.04
N LEU A 60 -20.61 -1.16 -7.42
CA LEU A 60 -21.97 -1.30 -6.88
C LEU A 60 -22.76 -2.26 -7.76
N GLY A 61 -23.55 -3.14 -7.15
CA GLY A 61 -24.32 -4.19 -7.87
C GLY A 61 -25.48 -3.68 -8.72
N GLY A 62 -25.76 -2.37 -8.70
CA GLY A 62 -26.85 -1.71 -9.43
C GLY A 62 -27.09 -0.28 -8.89
N PRO A 63 -28.00 0.52 -9.49
CA PRO A 63 -28.37 1.84 -8.97
C PRO A 63 -29.29 1.72 -7.73
N HIS A 64 -29.02 0.75 -6.86
CA HIS A 64 -29.73 0.52 -5.62
C HIS A 64 -29.08 1.32 -4.49
N PHE A 65 -29.38 2.62 -4.47
CA PHE A 65 -29.03 3.50 -3.36
C PHE A 65 -30.29 3.92 -2.63
N GLN A 66 -30.22 3.92 -1.30
CA GLN A 66 -31.37 4.24 -0.46
C GLN A 66 -31.36 5.74 -0.13
N PRO A 67 -32.44 6.50 -0.41
CA PRO A 67 -32.58 7.86 0.08
C PRO A 67 -32.44 7.90 1.60
N ASN A 68 -31.50 8.70 2.09
CA ASN A 68 -31.22 8.82 3.51
C ASN A 68 -31.85 10.11 4.05
N GLU A 69 -33.17 10.10 4.21
CA GLU A 69 -33.89 11.30 4.68
C GLU A 69 -33.46 11.75 6.07
N ARG A 70 -33.06 10.81 6.95
CA ARG A 70 -32.55 11.14 8.29
C ARG A 70 -31.28 11.97 8.19
N LEU A 71 -30.33 11.54 7.37
CA LEU A 71 -29.10 12.29 7.11
C LEU A 71 -29.38 13.64 6.46
N GLY A 72 -30.34 13.71 5.53
CA GLY A 72 -30.78 14.98 4.94
C GLY A 72 -31.37 15.95 5.96
N ARG A 73 -32.18 15.45 6.92
CA ARG A 73 -32.71 16.24 8.03
C ARG A 73 -31.61 16.70 8.98
N LEU A 74 -30.68 15.81 9.34
CA LEU A 74 -29.53 16.16 10.19
C LEU A 74 -28.64 17.22 9.54
N ALA A 75 -28.35 17.09 8.24
CA ALA A 75 -27.61 18.09 7.47
C ALA A 75 -28.34 19.45 7.42
N SER A 76 -29.67 19.44 7.34
CA SER A 76 -30.48 20.66 7.40
C SER A 76 -30.44 21.32 8.80
N ILE A 77 -30.53 20.52 9.87
CA ILE A 77 -30.38 20.99 11.25
C ILE A 77 -28.97 21.55 11.47
N GLY A 78 -27.93 20.86 11.01
CA GLY A 78 -26.53 21.32 11.08
C GLY A 78 -26.32 22.64 10.35
N ARG A 79 -26.91 22.79 9.15
CA ARG A 79 -26.91 24.05 8.38
C ARG A 79 -27.60 25.17 9.16
N GLN A 80 -28.75 24.90 9.79
CA GLN A 80 -29.51 25.89 10.57
C GLN A 80 -28.79 26.29 11.87
N LEU A 81 -28.23 25.33 12.62
CA LEU A 81 -27.44 25.58 13.83
C LEU A 81 -26.24 26.45 13.51
N ARG A 82 -25.54 26.17 12.40
CA ARG A 82 -24.42 26.99 11.95
C ARG A 82 -24.85 28.43 11.65
N CYS A 83 -25.99 28.62 10.98
CA CYS A 83 -26.55 29.96 10.75
C CYS A 83 -26.91 30.68 12.06
N GLN A 84 -27.49 29.98 13.04
CA GLN A 84 -27.88 30.58 14.32
C GLN A 84 -26.67 30.97 15.18
N VAL A 85 -25.63 30.13 15.24
CA VAL A 85 -24.41 30.42 16.00
C VAL A 85 -23.64 31.58 15.38
N LEU A 86 -23.59 31.66 14.05
CA LEU A 86 -22.99 32.80 13.34
C LEU A 86 -23.81 34.11 13.48
N GLN A 87 -25.13 34.02 13.69
CA GLN A 87 -26.00 35.18 13.94
C GLN A 87 -25.96 35.68 15.39
N ASN A 88 -25.61 34.84 16.36
CA ASN A 88 -25.54 35.21 17.78
C ASN A 88 -24.20 35.88 18.18
N GLU A 89 -23.20 35.89 17.29
CA GLU A 89 -21.93 36.63 17.46
C GLU A 89 -22.03 38.08 16.93
N GLU A 90 -23.17 38.49 16.37
CA GLU A 90 -23.53 39.89 16.13
C GLU A 90 -24.58 40.32 17.17
N GLU A 91 -24.30 41.37 17.95
CA GLU A 91 -25.26 41.88 18.93
C GLU A 91 -26.63 42.25 18.31
N PRO A 92 -27.74 42.09 19.06
CA PRO A 92 -29.08 42.33 18.56
C PRO A 92 -29.40 43.83 18.48
N GLY A 93 -29.26 44.41 17.30
CA GLY A 93 -29.81 45.71 16.94
C GLY A 93 -31.19 45.60 16.31
N THR A 94 -32.25 45.70 17.13
CA THR A 94 -33.66 45.98 16.76
C THR A 94 -34.50 44.78 16.27
N CYS A 95 -35.18 44.12 17.21
CA CYS A 95 -36.30 43.21 16.91
C CYS A 95 -37.61 44.00 16.77
N GLY A 96 -38.24 43.90 15.59
CA GLY A 96 -39.58 44.42 15.34
C GLY A 96 -40.66 43.57 16.04
N ARG A 97 -41.48 44.27 16.83
CA ARG A 97 -42.79 43.90 17.41
C ARG A 97 -43.32 42.51 17.08
N LEU A 98 -43.58 41.71 18.12
CA LEU A 98 -44.86 41.04 18.30
C LEU A 98 -45.21 40.95 19.80
N SER A 99 -46.49 41.15 20.06
CA SER A 99 -47.14 41.49 21.31
C SER A 99 -47.07 40.41 22.40
N SER A 100 -46.85 40.83 23.65
CA SER A 100 -47.65 40.33 24.76
C SER A 100 -47.52 41.20 26.01
N THR A 101 -48.67 41.74 26.39
CA THR A 101 -49.01 42.44 27.61
C THR A 101 -48.55 41.67 28.86
N ARG A 102 -47.90 42.35 29.81
CA ARG A 102 -48.05 42.15 31.26
C ARG A 102 -47.43 43.30 32.06
N VAL A 103 -48.36 44.16 32.51
CA VAL A 103 -48.43 44.92 33.77
C VAL A 103 -47.38 44.53 34.82
N PHE A 104 -46.62 45.49 35.35
CA PHE A 104 -46.74 46.07 36.71
C PHE A 104 -45.63 47.11 36.97
N SER A 105 -45.99 48.07 37.81
CA SER A 105 -45.54 49.46 37.91
C SER A 105 -44.35 49.70 38.85
N ASP A 106 -43.77 50.90 38.67
CA ASP A 106 -43.11 51.82 39.61
C ASP A 106 -42.73 51.35 41.02
N ASP A 107 -41.49 51.70 41.40
CA ASP A 107 -41.26 52.41 42.67
C ASP A 107 -40.04 53.33 42.54
N GLU A 108 -40.29 54.65 42.57
CA GLU A 108 -39.32 55.67 42.89
C GLU A 108 -39.04 55.66 44.40
N GLN A 109 -37.77 55.78 44.80
CA GLN A 109 -37.45 56.25 46.15
C GLN A 109 -36.30 57.26 46.15
N SER A 110 -36.61 58.35 46.83
CA SER A 110 -35.87 59.59 47.03
C SER A 110 -34.82 59.48 48.14
N VAL A 111 -33.68 60.16 47.98
CA VAL A 111 -32.84 60.57 49.12
C VAL A 111 -32.30 61.97 48.87
N ASN A 112 -32.62 62.87 49.80
CA ASN A 112 -32.29 64.29 49.86
C ASN A 112 -31.22 64.47 50.95
N VAL A 113 -30.07 65.13 50.69
CA VAL A 113 -29.12 65.55 51.75
C VAL A 113 -28.47 66.90 51.40
N PHE A 114 -29.01 67.93 52.06
CA PHE A 114 -28.40 69.14 52.66
C PHE A 114 -27.44 70.06 51.88
N ALA A 115 -27.87 71.33 51.78
CA ALA A 115 -27.06 72.50 51.52
C ALA A 115 -26.47 73.09 52.82
N SER A 116 -25.25 73.63 52.75
CA SER A 116 -24.76 74.69 53.64
C SER A 116 -23.78 75.59 52.88
N GLN A 117 -24.16 76.86 52.67
CA GLN A 117 -23.28 78.00 52.34
C GLN A 117 -22.43 78.32 53.60
N SER A 118 -21.23 78.93 53.64
CA SER A 118 -20.38 79.79 52.80
C SER A 118 -19.05 79.90 53.60
N HIS A 119 -17.82 80.04 53.08
CA HIS A 119 -17.18 81.17 52.41
C HIS A 119 -15.71 80.75 52.12
N GLY A 120 -15.10 81.23 51.04
CA GLY A 120 -13.66 81.04 50.81
C GLY A 120 -13.23 81.20 49.36
N ILE A 121 -13.36 82.42 48.84
CA ILE A 121 -12.89 82.83 47.52
C ILE A 121 -11.35 82.84 47.54
N ASN A 122 -10.72 81.69 47.27
CA ASN A 122 -9.44 81.52 46.54
C ASN A 122 -8.91 80.05 46.49
N ARG A 123 -9.78 79.03 46.55
CA ARG A 123 -9.39 77.63 46.26
C ARG A 123 -9.87 77.12 44.89
N VAL A 124 -10.84 77.82 44.31
CA VAL A 124 -11.56 77.41 43.09
C VAL A 124 -10.78 77.73 41.81
N TYR A 125 -9.95 78.79 41.81
CA TYR A 125 -9.24 79.22 40.60
C TYR A 125 -8.04 78.33 40.24
N LEU A 126 -7.32 77.80 41.25
CA LEU A 126 -6.23 76.84 41.03
C LEU A 126 -6.72 75.40 40.77
N SER A 127 -7.94 75.03 41.19
CA SER A 127 -8.53 73.73 40.85
C SER A 127 -9.18 73.74 39.46
N SER A 128 -9.81 74.84 39.06
CA SER A 128 -10.43 74.97 37.74
C SER A 128 -9.44 74.87 36.58
N GLU A 129 -8.23 75.40 36.72
CA GLU A 129 -7.21 75.38 35.67
C GLU A 129 -6.55 73.99 35.53
N ALA A 130 -6.31 73.32 36.66
CA ALA A 130 -5.86 71.92 36.69
C ALA A 130 -6.94 70.95 36.17
N GLU A 131 -8.21 71.18 36.52
CA GLU A 131 -9.36 70.41 36.02
C GLU A 131 -9.56 70.57 34.51
N GLU A 132 -9.36 71.77 33.96
CA GLU A 132 -9.41 72.01 32.51
C GLU A 132 -8.25 71.31 31.79
N GLN A 133 -7.02 71.41 32.30
CA GLN A 133 -5.87 70.67 31.75
C GLN A 133 -6.07 69.14 31.81
N HIS A 134 -6.68 68.62 32.87
CA HIS A 134 -7.05 67.21 32.95
C HIS A 134 -8.12 66.83 31.92
N ARG A 135 -9.09 67.71 31.67
CA ARG A 135 -10.13 67.51 30.65
C ARG A 135 -9.56 67.52 29.23
N GLU A 136 -8.62 68.41 28.93
CA GLU A 136 -7.91 68.46 27.66
C GLU A 136 -7.09 67.18 27.42
N LYS A 137 -6.33 66.73 28.42
CA LYS A 137 -5.59 65.45 28.35
C LYS A 137 -6.53 64.26 28.13
N LEU A 138 -7.70 64.24 28.79
CA LEU A 138 -8.70 63.21 28.56
C LEU A 138 -9.29 63.27 27.14
N GLN A 139 -9.50 64.45 26.58
CA GLN A 139 -9.93 64.61 25.18
C GLN A 139 -8.86 64.13 24.20
N GLU A 140 -7.58 64.41 24.46
CA GLU A 140 -6.47 63.92 23.66
C GLU A 140 -6.39 62.39 23.69
N ILE A 141 -6.46 61.79 24.89
CA ILE A 141 -6.51 60.32 25.05
C ILE A 141 -7.72 59.72 24.33
N LEU A 142 -8.90 60.34 24.43
CA LEU A 142 -10.09 59.89 23.71
C LEU A 142 -9.90 59.95 22.19
N SER A 143 -9.23 60.97 21.68
CA SER A 143 -8.91 61.09 20.25
C SER A 143 -7.98 59.96 19.79
N LEU A 144 -6.95 59.65 20.59
CA LEU A 144 -6.00 58.58 20.32
C LEU A 144 -6.66 57.20 20.38
N LEU A 145 -7.50 56.94 21.38
CA LEU A 145 -8.28 55.70 21.50
C LEU A 145 -9.23 55.52 20.33
N ARG A 146 -9.89 56.59 19.86
CA ARG A 146 -10.75 56.55 18.67
C ARG A 146 -9.96 56.22 17.40
N LYS A 147 -8.73 56.75 17.26
CA LYS A 147 -7.83 56.41 16.15
C LYS A 147 -7.40 54.94 16.21
N LYS A 148 -6.94 54.48 17.38
CA LYS A 148 -6.55 53.08 17.59
C LYS A 148 -7.68 52.10 17.32
N ARG A 149 -8.90 52.42 17.75
CA ARG A 149 -10.10 51.62 17.43
C ARG A 149 -10.32 51.49 15.92
N LYS A 150 -10.16 52.58 15.15
CA LYS A 150 -10.30 52.54 13.68
C LYS A 150 -9.21 51.68 13.03
N GLU A 151 -7.96 51.81 13.49
CA GLU A 151 -6.83 50.97 13.04
C GLU A 151 -7.11 49.48 13.31
N SER A 152 -7.50 49.14 14.55
CA SER A 152 -7.84 47.76 14.92
C SER A 152 -9.02 47.20 14.14
N GLN A 153 -10.04 48.02 13.86
CA GLN A 153 -11.19 47.59 13.05
C GLN A 153 -10.78 47.26 11.61
N ALA A 154 -9.90 48.06 11.00
CA ALA A 154 -9.40 47.82 9.65
C ALA A 154 -8.55 46.53 9.57
N ILE A 155 -7.74 46.25 10.59
CA ILE A 155 -7.00 44.99 10.69
C ILE A 155 -7.98 43.82 10.84
N LEU A 156 -8.99 43.94 11.71
CA LEU A 156 -10.00 42.89 11.92
C LEU A 156 -10.75 42.55 10.63
N THR A 157 -11.12 43.55 9.82
CA THR A 157 -11.77 43.30 8.52
C THR A 157 -10.85 42.56 7.55
N HIS A 158 -9.59 42.96 7.47
CA HIS A 158 -8.60 42.29 6.62
C HIS A 158 -8.35 40.84 7.06
N GLU A 159 -8.24 40.58 8.37
CA GLU A 159 -8.08 39.21 8.87
C GLU A 159 -9.32 38.35 8.59
N ARG A 160 -10.53 38.91 8.64
CA ARG A 160 -11.76 38.20 8.24
C ARG A 160 -11.73 37.81 6.76
N GLU A 161 -11.27 38.69 5.87
CA GLU A 161 -11.11 38.40 4.44
C GLU A 161 -10.07 37.30 4.19
N ARG A 162 -8.94 37.32 4.90
CA ARG A 162 -7.91 36.27 4.82
C ARG A 162 -8.43 34.89 5.21
N VAL A 163 -9.32 34.81 6.22
CA VAL A 163 -9.97 33.56 6.60
C VAL A 163 -10.82 32.99 5.45
N ILE A 164 -11.48 33.86 4.69
CA ILE A 164 -12.28 33.44 3.52
C ILE A 164 -11.36 32.96 2.41
N LEU A 165 -10.32 33.72 2.06
CA LEU A 165 -9.35 33.36 1.02
C LEU A 165 -8.66 32.03 1.33
N CYS A 166 -8.19 31.85 2.57
CA CYS A 166 -7.55 30.60 3.01
C CYS A 166 -8.48 29.39 2.84
N LYS A 167 -9.79 29.54 3.11
CA LYS A 167 -10.78 28.48 2.89
C LYS A 167 -10.97 28.17 1.40
N GLU A 168 -10.97 29.19 0.54
CA GLU A 168 -11.07 29.01 -0.91
C GLU A 168 -9.82 28.35 -1.49
N GLU A 169 -8.62 28.80 -1.10
CA GLU A 169 -7.35 28.20 -1.51
C GLU A 169 -7.25 26.74 -1.06
N THR A 170 -7.65 26.44 0.18
CA THR A 170 -7.71 25.06 0.69
C THR A 170 -8.67 24.20 -0.14
N LYS A 171 -9.83 24.75 -0.53
CA LYS A 171 -10.80 24.03 -1.38
C LYS A 171 -10.19 23.74 -2.75
N THR A 172 -9.55 24.71 -3.38
CA THR A 172 -8.87 24.53 -4.67
C THR A 172 -7.75 23.49 -4.56
N CYS A 173 -6.93 23.56 -3.51
CA CYS A 173 -5.86 22.59 -3.29
C CYS A 173 -6.40 21.16 -3.12
N LYS A 174 -7.48 20.98 -2.33
CA LYS A 174 -8.18 19.68 -2.21
C LYS A 174 -8.64 19.15 -3.57
N GLN A 175 -9.21 20.00 -4.42
CA GLN A 175 -9.64 19.62 -5.76
C GLN A 175 -8.48 19.19 -6.65
N VAL A 176 -7.36 19.91 -6.61
CA VAL A 176 -6.14 19.55 -7.35
C VAL A 176 -5.64 18.17 -6.91
N VAL A 177 -5.49 17.94 -5.59
CA VAL A 177 -5.05 16.65 -5.05
C VAL A 177 -5.94 15.50 -5.55
N VAL A 178 -7.27 15.65 -5.43
CA VAL A 178 -8.22 14.63 -5.91
C VAL A 178 -8.05 14.38 -7.42
N SER A 179 -7.91 15.45 -8.22
CA SER A 179 -7.76 15.32 -9.68
C SER A 179 -6.46 14.64 -10.11
N GLU A 180 -5.34 14.88 -9.42
CA GLU A 180 -4.06 14.23 -9.73
C GLU A 180 -4.08 12.75 -9.36
N TYR A 181 -4.65 12.38 -8.21
CA TYR A 181 -4.82 10.97 -7.84
C TYR A 181 -5.78 10.23 -8.78
N MET A 182 -6.82 10.91 -9.27
CA MET A 182 -7.75 10.33 -10.25
C MET A 182 -7.02 9.96 -11.55
N LYS A 183 -6.11 10.81 -12.05
CA LYS A 183 -5.27 10.48 -13.22
C LYS A 183 -4.39 9.25 -12.96
N MET A 184 -3.79 9.17 -11.77
CA MET A 184 -2.95 8.02 -11.38
C MET A 184 -3.75 6.72 -11.32
N HIS A 185 -4.95 6.74 -10.71
CA HIS A 185 -5.81 5.57 -10.65
C HIS A 185 -6.24 5.09 -12.04
N GLN A 186 -6.56 6.02 -12.95
CA GLN A 186 -6.90 5.68 -14.33
C GLN A 186 -5.72 5.04 -15.05
N PHE A 187 -4.52 5.62 -14.94
CA PHE A 187 -3.30 5.07 -15.52
C PHE A 187 -3.00 3.65 -15.01
N LEU A 188 -3.02 3.43 -13.69
CA LEU A 188 -2.75 2.13 -13.10
C LEU A 188 -3.76 1.06 -13.53
N LYS A 189 -5.02 1.45 -13.73
CA LYS A 189 -6.07 0.55 -14.23
C LYS A 189 -5.82 0.16 -15.69
N GLU A 190 -5.38 1.09 -16.53
CA GLU A 190 -5.02 0.82 -17.92
C GLU A 190 -3.80 -0.11 -18.01
N GLU A 191 -2.78 0.12 -17.17
CA GLU A 191 -1.60 -0.74 -17.06
C GLU A 191 -1.96 -2.16 -16.58
N GLU A 192 -2.79 -2.29 -15.55
CA GLU A 192 -3.30 -3.59 -15.07
C GLU A 192 -3.99 -4.36 -16.22
N GLN A 193 -4.88 -3.70 -16.95
CA GLN A 193 -5.58 -4.32 -18.08
C GLN A 193 -4.63 -4.74 -19.20
N LEU A 194 -3.61 -3.93 -19.50
CA LEU A 194 -2.60 -4.26 -20.50
C LEU A 194 -1.82 -5.51 -20.10
N GLN A 195 -1.35 -5.60 -18.85
CA GLN A 195 -0.62 -6.77 -18.37
C GLN A 195 -1.48 -8.05 -18.41
N LEU A 196 -2.76 -7.96 -18.03
CA LEU A 196 -3.68 -9.08 -18.16
C LEU A 196 -3.86 -9.54 -19.61
N GLN A 197 -3.99 -8.61 -20.56
CA GLN A 197 -4.11 -8.94 -21.99
C GLN A 197 -2.84 -9.60 -22.56
N LEU A 198 -1.66 -9.18 -22.09
CA LEU A 198 -0.39 -9.80 -22.47
C LEU A 198 -0.31 -11.25 -21.97
N LEU A 199 -0.69 -11.50 -20.72
CA LEU A 199 -0.74 -12.85 -20.13
C LEU A 199 -1.73 -13.76 -20.87
N GLU A 200 -2.93 -13.26 -21.19
CA GLU A 200 -3.91 -14.03 -21.98
C GLU A 200 -3.39 -14.38 -23.38
N LYS A 201 -2.62 -13.47 -24.00
CA LYS A 201 -2.00 -13.72 -25.31
C LYS A 201 -0.92 -14.79 -25.19
N GLU A 202 -0.06 -14.70 -24.19
CA GLU A 202 1.00 -15.67 -23.92
C GLU A 202 0.43 -17.06 -23.59
N GLU A 203 -0.62 -17.14 -22.77
CA GLU A 203 -1.35 -18.38 -22.51
C GLU A 203 -1.85 -19.01 -23.81
N ARG A 204 -2.49 -18.23 -24.69
CA ARG A 204 -2.99 -18.73 -25.99
C ARG A 204 -1.87 -19.29 -26.86
N GLU A 205 -0.73 -18.61 -26.92
CA GLU A 205 0.43 -19.03 -27.69
C GLU A 205 1.07 -20.31 -27.11
N ASN A 206 1.26 -20.37 -25.79
CA ASN A 206 1.78 -21.54 -25.09
C ASN A 206 0.85 -22.75 -25.22
N MET A 207 -0.46 -22.56 -25.07
CA MET A 207 -1.44 -23.62 -25.28
C MET A 207 -1.45 -24.14 -26.72
N LYS A 208 -1.16 -23.29 -27.71
CA LYS A 208 -0.99 -23.73 -29.10
C LYS A 208 0.26 -24.60 -29.25
N LYS A 209 1.41 -24.16 -28.73
CA LYS A 209 2.66 -24.94 -28.75
C LYS A 209 2.49 -26.31 -28.07
N LEU A 210 1.83 -26.35 -26.92
CA LEU A 210 1.57 -27.60 -26.19
C LEU A 210 0.69 -28.57 -26.99
N ARG A 211 -0.38 -28.07 -27.63
CA ARG A 211 -1.23 -28.90 -28.50
C ARG A 211 -0.48 -29.42 -29.71
N ASP A 212 0.33 -28.60 -30.36
CA ASP A 212 1.13 -29.01 -31.51
C ASP A 212 2.14 -30.11 -31.08
N ASN A 213 2.76 -29.96 -29.91
CA ASN A 213 3.66 -30.98 -29.35
C ASN A 213 2.93 -32.27 -28.95
N GLU A 214 1.74 -32.17 -28.34
CA GLU A 214 0.90 -33.33 -28.02
C GLU A 214 0.57 -34.14 -29.28
N ILE A 215 0.23 -33.46 -30.38
CA ILE A 215 -0.03 -34.10 -31.68
C ILE A 215 1.24 -34.80 -32.18
N GLN A 216 2.39 -34.14 -32.13
CA GLN A 216 3.67 -34.71 -32.56
C GLN A 216 4.06 -35.95 -31.75
N LEU A 217 4.00 -35.87 -30.42
CA LEU A 217 4.29 -37.00 -29.52
C LEU A 217 3.31 -38.15 -29.74
N THR A 218 2.02 -37.86 -29.93
CA THR A 218 1.00 -38.89 -30.23
C THR A 218 1.31 -39.61 -31.55
N GLN A 219 1.77 -38.89 -32.57
CA GLN A 219 2.17 -39.49 -33.84
C GLN A 219 3.44 -40.34 -33.69
N GLN A 220 4.44 -39.86 -32.93
CA GLN A 220 5.64 -40.63 -32.61
C GLN A 220 5.29 -41.93 -31.87
N ILE A 221 4.45 -41.87 -30.84
CA ILE A 221 3.97 -43.05 -30.09
C ILE A 221 3.29 -44.03 -31.04
N ARG A 222 2.38 -43.57 -31.93
CA ARG A 222 1.71 -44.44 -32.91
C ARG A 222 2.70 -45.12 -33.87
N SER A 223 3.72 -44.39 -34.32
CA SER A 223 4.78 -44.94 -35.18
C SER A 223 5.59 -46.02 -34.45
N LEU A 224 6.00 -45.73 -33.21
CA LEU A 224 6.71 -46.67 -32.36
C LEU A 224 5.87 -47.92 -32.06
N SER A 225 4.60 -47.77 -31.68
CA SER A 225 3.69 -48.91 -31.45
C SER A 225 3.51 -49.77 -32.69
N LYS A 226 3.40 -49.16 -33.88
CA LYS A 226 3.33 -49.89 -35.15
C LYS A 226 4.61 -50.67 -35.42
N MET A 227 5.78 -50.07 -35.17
CA MET A 227 7.07 -50.73 -35.33
C MET A 227 7.24 -51.90 -34.35
N ILE A 228 6.87 -51.69 -33.08
CA ILE A 228 6.90 -52.74 -32.04
C ILE A 228 6.05 -53.92 -32.50
N GLY A 229 4.80 -53.70 -32.91
CA GLY A 229 3.92 -54.78 -33.38
C GLY A 229 4.44 -55.51 -34.63
N GLN A 230 5.11 -54.79 -35.55
CA GLN A 230 5.76 -55.42 -36.70
C GLN A 230 6.92 -56.33 -36.28
N ILE A 231 7.80 -55.85 -35.39
CA ILE A 231 8.94 -56.63 -34.88
C ILE A 231 8.45 -57.84 -34.09
N GLU A 232 7.46 -57.67 -33.21
CA GLU A 232 6.87 -58.77 -32.44
C GLU A 232 6.26 -59.86 -33.33
N SER A 233 5.54 -59.47 -34.39
CA SER A 233 4.99 -60.40 -35.38
C SER A 233 6.10 -61.16 -36.12
N THR A 234 7.15 -60.45 -36.55
CA THR A 234 8.33 -61.03 -37.21
C THR A 234 9.04 -62.04 -36.31
N CYS A 235 9.20 -61.73 -35.02
CA CYS A 235 9.81 -62.66 -34.07
C CYS A 235 8.97 -63.91 -33.81
N GLN A 236 7.63 -63.82 -33.89
CA GLN A 236 6.73 -64.95 -33.69
C GLN A 236 6.60 -65.84 -34.95
N ASN A 237 6.68 -65.25 -36.14
CA ASN A 237 6.56 -65.95 -37.43
C ASN A 237 7.91 -66.55 -37.89
N SER A 238 8.48 -67.47 -37.10
CA SER A 238 9.80 -68.08 -37.37
C SER A 238 9.90 -68.95 -38.64
N ALA A 239 8.82 -69.14 -39.42
CA ALA A 239 8.78 -70.14 -40.48
C ALA A 239 8.92 -69.64 -41.93
N PHE A 240 8.76 -68.34 -42.24
CA PHE A 240 8.68 -67.90 -43.66
C PHE A 240 9.14 -66.47 -44.00
N GLU A 241 9.77 -65.71 -43.10
CA GLU A 241 10.13 -64.31 -43.40
C GLU A 241 11.47 -64.19 -44.15
N SER A 242 11.48 -63.35 -45.19
CA SER A 242 12.66 -63.17 -46.04
C SER A 242 13.71 -62.29 -45.36
N PHE A 243 15.00 -62.57 -45.57
CA PHE A 243 16.10 -61.78 -45.01
C PHE A 243 16.04 -60.27 -45.38
N GLU A 244 15.37 -59.91 -46.48
CA GLU A 244 15.09 -58.52 -46.86
C GLU A 244 14.07 -57.84 -45.92
N GLU A 245 13.08 -58.57 -45.40
CA GLU A 245 12.05 -58.00 -44.53
C GLU A 245 12.60 -57.69 -43.13
N ILE A 246 13.44 -58.58 -42.60
CA ILE A 246 14.13 -58.40 -41.32
C ILE A 246 15.07 -57.18 -41.37
N ARG A 247 15.88 -57.07 -42.42
CA ARG A 247 16.79 -55.94 -42.62
C ARG A 247 16.03 -54.63 -42.82
N GLY A 248 14.97 -54.63 -43.62
CA GLY A 248 14.12 -53.45 -43.80
C GLY A 248 13.38 -53.04 -42.52
N ALA A 249 13.05 -53.97 -41.62
CA ALA A 249 12.52 -53.65 -40.29
C ALA A 249 13.59 -53.04 -39.37
N LEU A 250 14.82 -53.56 -39.42
CA LEU A 250 15.94 -53.07 -38.63
C LEU A 250 16.32 -51.63 -39.01
N GLU A 251 16.48 -51.34 -40.29
CA GLU A 251 16.81 -49.99 -40.80
C GLU A 251 15.74 -48.95 -40.42
N ARG A 252 14.45 -49.31 -40.50
CA ARG A 252 13.35 -48.44 -40.07
C ARG A 252 13.33 -48.24 -38.55
N SER A 253 13.76 -49.23 -37.77
CA SER A 253 13.82 -49.13 -36.32
C SER A 253 14.96 -48.23 -35.84
N GLU A 254 16.14 -48.28 -36.47
CA GLU A 254 17.26 -47.39 -36.15
C GLU A 254 16.89 -45.92 -36.33
N SER A 255 16.19 -45.59 -37.43
CA SER A 255 15.73 -44.22 -37.68
C SER A 255 14.74 -43.71 -36.62
N LEU A 256 13.97 -44.58 -35.97
CA LEU A 256 13.04 -44.20 -34.90
C LEU A 256 13.73 -44.15 -33.53
N LEU A 257 14.74 -44.99 -33.29
CA LEU A 257 15.52 -45.00 -32.05
C LEU A 257 16.37 -43.74 -31.86
N LEU A 258 16.74 -43.07 -32.96
CA LEU A 258 17.43 -41.78 -32.94
C LEU A 258 16.52 -40.59 -32.56
N GLN A 259 15.20 -40.78 -32.54
CA GLN A 259 14.26 -39.73 -32.14
C GLN A 259 14.04 -39.76 -30.63
N CYS A 260 14.54 -38.75 -29.93
CA CYS A 260 14.19 -38.54 -28.52
C CYS A 260 12.88 -37.73 -28.41
N PRO A 261 11.94 -38.12 -27.54
CA PRO A 261 10.80 -37.29 -27.23
C PRO A 261 11.27 -36.01 -26.52
N GLU A 262 10.94 -34.85 -27.08
CA GLU A 262 11.24 -33.57 -26.47
C GLU A 262 9.97 -32.97 -25.84
N ALA A 263 10.08 -32.56 -24.57
CA ALA A 263 9.03 -31.79 -23.93
C ALA A 263 9.17 -30.33 -24.35
N THR A 264 8.09 -29.70 -24.79
CA THR A 264 8.08 -28.26 -25.03
C THR A 264 8.08 -27.53 -23.69
N ALA A 265 9.09 -26.68 -23.48
CA ALA A 265 9.06 -25.70 -22.40
C ALA A 265 8.04 -24.60 -22.74
N THR A 266 7.05 -24.41 -21.87
CA THR A 266 6.19 -23.22 -21.86
C THR A 266 6.62 -22.33 -20.72
N GLU A 267 7.11 -21.16 -21.06
CA GLU A 267 7.52 -20.14 -20.11
C GLU A 267 6.40 -19.10 -20.03
N LEU A 268 6.13 -18.63 -18.83
CA LEU A 268 5.32 -17.43 -18.61
C LEU A 268 6.30 -16.31 -18.29
N SER A 269 6.19 -15.20 -19.03
CA SER A 269 6.87 -13.96 -18.70
C SER A 269 6.48 -13.52 -17.28
N LEU A 270 7.47 -13.07 -16.50
CA LEU A 270 7.22 -12.55 -15.17
C LEU A 270 6.40 -11.26 -15.30
N CYS A 271 5.36 -11.09 -14.47
CA CYS A 271 4.49 -9.92 -14.53
C CYS A 271 5.27 -8.65 -14.19
N HIS A 272 5.54 -7.81 -15.19
CA HIS A 272 6.10 -6.49 -14.98
C HIS A 272 5.01 -5.56 -14.45
N ILE A 273 5.27 -4.91 -13.32
CA ILE A 273 4.30 -4.02 -12.67
C ILE A 273 4.94 -2.64 -12.59
N THR A 274 4.50 -1.74 -13.46
CA THR A 274 5.00 -0.37 -13.58
C THR A 274 4.94 0.37 -12.25
N GLY A 275 6.05 0.99 -11.83
CA GLY A 275 6.12 1.78 -10.60
C GLY A 275 6.14 0.97 -9.28
N MET A 276 6.15 -0.37 -9.38
CA MET A 276 6.13 -1.26 -8.22
C MET A 276 7.38 -1.10 -7.37
N ARG A 277 8.56 -0.98 -7.98
CA ARG A 277 9.82 -0.87 -7.24
C ARG A 277 9.89 0.41 -6.42
N GLU A 278 9.47 1.55 -6.97
CA GLU A 278 9.38 2.83 -6.28
C GLU A 278 8.39 2.77 -5.12
N MET A 279 7.26 2.08 -5.33
CA MET A 279 6.26 1.86 -4.29
C MET A 279 6.81 1.00 -3.15
N LEU A 280 7.46 -0.13 -3.47
CA LEU A 280 8.04 -1.05 -2.49
C LEU A 280 9.16 -0.38 -1.67
N ARG A 281 9.96 0.49 -2.28
CA ARG A 281 11.02 1.25 -1.60
C ARG A 281 10.50 2.18 -0.49
N LYS A 282 9.22 2.56 -0.49
CA LYS A 282 8.61 3.29 0.64
C LYS A 282 8.52 2.45 1.92
N PHE A 283 8.61 1.13 1.81
CA PHE A 283 8.59 0.18 2.93
C PHE A 283 9.99 -0.39 3.23
N SER A 284 11.03 0.26 2.71
CA SER A 284 12.42 -0.17 2.89
C SER A 284 12.78 -0.34 4.36
N THR A 285 13.35 -1.50 4.70
CA THR A 285 13.84 -1.82 6.03
C THR A 285 15.30 -2.22 5.95
N GLU A 286 16.15 -1.62 6.78
CA GLU A 286 17.56 -1.98 6.87
C GLU A 286 17.72 -3.33 7.58
N ILE A 287 18.18 -4.34 6.82
CA ILE A 287 18.43 -5.69 7.34
C ILE A 287 19.91 -5.90 7.61
N THR A 288 20.25 -6.57 8.71
CA THR A 288 21.60 -7.02 9.04
C THR A 288 21.56 -8.49 9.44
N LEU A 289 22.63 -9.22 9.19
CA LEU A 289 22.75 -10.63 9.53
C LEU A 289 23.01 -10.81 11.04
N ASP A 290 22.47 -11.87 11.62
CA ASP A 290 22.66 -12.23 13.03
C ASP A 290 23.76 -13.31 13.19
N PRO A 291 24.97 -12.96 13.68
CA PRO A 291 26.08 -13.91 13.85
C PRO A 291 25.79 -15.05 14.84
N ALA A 292 24.84 -14.87 15.77
CA ALA A 292 24.49 -15.90 16.73
C ALA A 292 23.81 -17.09 16.05
N THR A 293 23.07 -16.82 14.96
CA THR A 293 22.31 -17.82 14.19
C THR A 293 23.12 -18.49 13.09
N ALA A 294 24.16 -17.80 12.59
CA ALA A 294 24.92 -18.23 11.41
C ALA A 294 25.57 -19.60 11.59
N ASN A 295 25.38 -20.49 10.61
CA ASN A 295 26.08 -21.77 10.57
C ASN A 295 27.61 -21.59 10.62
N ALA A 296 28.31 -22.52 11.26
CA ALA A 296 29.75 -22.41 11.52
C ALA A 296 30.63 -22.39 10.24
N TYR A 297 30.11 -22.78 9.08
CA TYR A 297 30.82 -22.68 7.80
C TYR A 297 30.59 -21.35 7.08
N LEU A 298 29.70 -20.48 7.59
CA LEU A 298 29.37 -19.21 6.94
C LEU A 298 30.28 -18.07 7.43
N VAL A 299 30.87 -17.35 6.48
CA VAL A 299 31.67 -16.16 6.77
C VAL A 299 30.80 -14.93 6.53
N LEU A 300 30.66 -14.12 7.57
CA LEU A 300 29.96 -12.84 7.52
C LEU A 300 30.95 -11.70 7.29
N SER A 301 30.50 -10.67 6.58
CA SER A 301 31.21 -9.39 6.46
C SER A 301 31.14 -8.57 7.75
N GLU A 302 32.05 -7.61 7.91
CA GLU A 302 32.13 -6.76 9.11
C GLU A 302 30.88 -5.88 9.31
N ASP A 303 30.27 -5.43 8.21
CA ASP A 303 29.03 -4.64 8.22
C ASP A 303 27.76 -5.49 8.39
N LEU A 304 27.91 -6.83 8.49
CA LEU A 304 26.82 -7.80 8.58
C LEU A 304 25.82 -7.71 7.42
N LYS A 305 26.23 -7.26 6.23
CA LYS A 305 25.38 -7.20 5.04
C LYS A 305 25.59 -8.35 4.08
N SER A 306 26.75 -9.00 4.14
CA SER A 306 27.13 -10.07 3.21
C SER A 306 27.45 -11.38 3.92
N VAL A 307 27.03 -12.49 3.31
CA VAL A 307 27.31 -13.86 3.76
C VAL A 307 27.75 -14.75 2.61
N ARG A 308 28.82 -15.53 2.83
CA ARG A 308 29.29 -16.56 1.89
C ARG A 308 29.63 -17.86 2.61
N TYR A 309 29.69 -18.95 1.85
CA TYR A 309 30.24 -20.20 2.35
C TYR A 309 31.76 -20.14 2.42
N GLY A 310 32.33 -20.49 3.58
CA GLY A 310 33.77 -20.38 3.86
C GLY A 310 34.57 -21.65 3.58
N GLY A 311 33.94 -22.80 3.37
CA GLY A 311 34.61 -24.09 3.17
C GLY A 311 35.20 -24.71 4.45
N ILE A 312 35.61 -23.87 5.41
CA ILE A 312 36.24 -24.29 6.67
C ILE A 312 35.30 -23.97 7.82
N ARG A 313 35.13 -24.94 8.72
CA ARG A 313 34.35 -24.77 9.95
C ARG A 313 35.06 -23.78 10.88
N GLN A 314 34.40 -22.69 11.23
CA GLN A 314 34.90 -21.73 12.20
C GLN A 314 34.76 -22.25 13.64
N GLN A 315 35.70 -21.85 14.50
CA GLN A 315 35.71 -22.17 15.92
C GLN A 315 34.77 -21.21 16.69
N LEU A 316 33.47 -21.34 16.44
CA LEU A 316 32.44 -20.55 17.11
C LEU A 316 31.80 -21.35 18.24
N PRO A 317 31.40 -20.70 19.35
CA PRO A 317 30.66 -21.36 20.42
C PRO A 317 29.33 -21.87 19.87
N ASP A 318 29.00 -23.12 20.23
CA ASP A 318 27.70 -23.69 19.93
C ASP A 318 26.63 -23.03 20.83
N ASN A 319 25.45 -22.82 20.25
CA ASN A 319 24.30 -22.26 20.96
C ASN A 319 23.00 -22.77 20.31
N PRO A 320 21.85 -22.72 21.02
CA PRO A 320 20.57 -23.20 20.49
C PRO A 320 20.12 -22.47 19.21
N GLU A 321 20.47 -21.19 19.09
CA GLU A 321 20.06 -20.30 18.00
C GLU A 321 20.79 -20.59 16.67
N ARG A 322 21.92 -21.30 16.71
CA ARG A 322 22.81 -21.54 15.56
C ARG A 322 22.33 -22.70 14.67
N PHE A 323 22.28 -22.50 13.36
CA PHE A 323 22.08 -23.60 12.41
C PHE A 323 23.28 -24.55 12.38
N ASP A 324 23.06 -25.85 12.54
CA ASP A 324 24.14 -26.85 12.61
C ASP A 324 24.43 -27.54 11.26
N GLN A 325 23.39 -27.95 10.53
CA GLN A 325 23.51 -28.71 9.28
C GLN A 325 23.24 -27.86 8.03
N SER A 326 22.36 -26.86 8.10
CA SER A 326 22.06 -26.00 6.96
C SER A 326 23.03 -24.81 6.89
N ALA A 327 23.51 -24.47 5.70
CA ALA A 327 24.36 -23.30 5.47
C ALA A 327 23.54 -22.00 5.52
N THR A 328 22.91 -21.72 6.67
CA THR A 328 21.89 -20.68 6.83
C THR A 328 22.25 -19.68 7.93
N VAL A 329 21.78 -18.44 7.78
CA VAL A 329 21.83 -17.37 8.77
C VAL A 329 20.51 -16.58 8.74
N LEU A 330 20.06 -16.07 9.89
CA LEU A 330 18.89 -15.19 9.98
C LEU A 330 19.29 -13.72 9.97
N GLY A 331 18.34 -12.86 9.59
CA GLY A 331 18.42 -11.43 9.86
C GLY A 331 18.22 -11.14 11.35
N ALA A 332 18.84 -10.07 11.85
CA ALA A 332 18.72 -9.60 13.22
C ALA A 332 17.36 -8.96 13.52
N GLN A 333 16.61 -8.56 12.49
CA GLN A 333 15.31 -7.92 12.60
C GLN A 333 14.20 -8.95 12.82
N PHE A 334 13.24 -8.57 13.67
CA PHE A 334 12.03 -9.32 13.99
C PHE A 334 10.82 -8.49 13.55
N PHE A 335 9.91 -9.11 12.81
CA PHE A 335 8.70 -8.48 12.29
C PHE A 335 7.47 -9.07 12.96
N THR A 336 6.71 -8.21 13.65
CA THR A 336 5.44 -8.56 14.32
C THR A 336 4.27 -7.69 13.87
N HIS A 337 4.53 -6.72 12.99
CA HIS A 337 3.57 -5.79 12.41
C HIS A 337 4.24 -5.04 11.25
N GLY A 338 3.44 -4.38 10.41
CA GLY A 338 3.89 -3.45 9.39
C GLY A 338 4.24 -4.09 8.06
N ARG A 339 4.69 -3.20 7.16
CA ARG A 339 5.17 -3.53 5.82
C ARG A 339 6.68 -3.33 5.74
N HIS A 340 7.36 -4.33 5.22
CA HIS A 340 8.83 -4.37 5.15
C HIS A 340 9.28 -4.82 3.78
N TYR A 341 10.29 -4.14 3.25
CA TYR A 341 10.92 -4.45 1.98
C TYR A 341 12.44 -4.40 2.10
N TRP A 342 13.14 -5.36 1.50
CA TRP A 342 14.59 -5.32 1.34
C TRP A 342 15.01 -6.00 0.04
N GLU A 343 16.20 -5.64 -0.46
CA GLU A 343 16.78 -6.20 -1.68
C GLU A 343 18.03 -7.02 -1.34
N VAL A 344 18.19 -8.19 -1.97
CA VAL A 344 19.33 -9.08 -1.84
C VAL A 344 19.95 -9.30 -3.20
N GLU A 345 21.23 -8.99 -3.33
CA GLU A 345 22.02 -9.33 -4.50
C GLU A 345 22.50 -10.78 -4.38
N VAL A 346 22.10 -11.58 -5.36
CA VAL A 346 22.46 -13.00 -5.48
C VAL A 346 23.53 -13.22 -6.55
N GLY A 347 23.69 -12.25 -7.48
CA GLY A 347 24.73 -12.28 -8.51
C GLY A 347 24.68 -13.53 -9.38
N ASN A 348 25.86 -14.04 -9.76
CA ASN A 348 26.01 -15.21 -10.63
C ASN A 348 26.00 -16.55 -9.87
N LYS A 349 25.47 -16.58 -8.64
CA LYS A 349 25.43 -17.78 -7.82
C LYS A 349 24.59 -18.86 -8.50
N THR A 350 25.12 -20.09 -8.51
CA THR A 350 24.41 -21.24 -9.10
C THR A 350 23.36 -21.83 -8.17
N GLU A 351 23.44 -21.56 -6.86
CA GLU A 351 22.44 -21.98 -5.90
C GLU A 351 22.36 -20.98 -4.73
N TRP A 352 21.14 -20.61 -4.34
CA TRP A 352 20.89 -19.73 -3.21
C TRP A 352 19.46 -19.86 -2.71
N GLU A 353 19.23 -19.48 -1.45
CA GLU A 353 17.89 -19.39 -0.87
C GLU A 353 17.76 -18.10 -0.04
N VAL A 354 16.70 -17.33 -0.29
CA VAL A 354 16.36 -16.11 0.44
C VAL A 354 14.88 -16.13 0.81
N GLY A 355 14.52 -15.59 1.97
CA GLY A 355 13.13 -15.62 2.38
C GLY A 355 12.84 -15.05 3.74
N ILE A 356 11.72 -15.52 4.29
CA ILE A 356 11.21 -15.18 5.60
C ILE A 356 10.86 -16.48 6.32
N CYS A 357 11.24 -16.60 7.59
CA CYS A 357 10.83 -17.70 8.42
C CYS A 357 10.25 -17.20 9.74
N LYS A 358 9.53 -18.09 10.39
CA LYS A 358 9.20 -18.00 11.81
C LYS A 358 10.46 -17.95 12.67
N ASP A 359 10.48 -17.16 13.73
CA ASP A 359 11.61 -17.17 14.68
C ASP A 359 11.76 -18.53 15.39
N SER A 360 10.62 -19.22 15.57
CA SER A 360 10.54 -20.55 16.16
C SER A 360 10.99 -21.68 15.24
N VAL A 361 11.44 -21.38 14.01
CA VAL A 361 11.86 -22.40 13.02
C VAL A 361 12.93 -23.30 13.61
N ASN A 362 12.82 -24.61 13.37
CA ASN A 362 13.82 -25.56 13.84
C ASN A 362 15.19 -25.27 13.19
N ARG A 363 16.22 -25.18 14.03
CA ARG A 363 17.59 -24.81 13.64
C ARG A 363 18.56 -25.99 13.70
N LYS A 364 18.09 -27.15 14.17
CA LYS A 364 18.91 -28.35 14.38
C LYS A 364 18.48 -29.49 13.47
N GLY A 365 19.47 -30.12 12.85
CA GLY A 365 19.26 -31.22 11.91
C GLY A 365 18.75 -30.77 10.54
N ASN A 366 18.48 -31.75 9.67
CA ASN A 366 17.96 -31.53 8.32
C ASN A 366 16.50 -32.00 8.19
N LEU A 367 15.68 -31.71 9.20
CA LEU A 367 14.27 -32.06 9.16
C LEU A 367 13.52 -31.14 8.18
N PRO A 368 12.57 -31.67 7.40
CA PRO A 368 11.69 -30.84 6.59
C PRO A 368 11.00 -29.80 7.48
N LYS A 369 11.09 -28.53 7.09
CA LYS A 369 10.39 -27.45 7.79
C LYS A 369 8.89 -27.61 7.56
N PRO A 370 8.05 -27.53 8.62
CA PRO A 370 6.61 -27.61 8.46
C PRO A 370 6.09 -26.54 7.48
N PRO A 371 5.01 -26.84 6.71
CA PRO A 371 4.37 -25.84 5.87
C PRO A 371 3.99 -24.61 6.67
N GLY A 372 4.36 -23.43 6.18
CA GLY A 372 4.08 -22.15 6.84
C GLY A 372 5.10 -21.69 7.88
N ASP A 373 6.16 -22.45 8.13
CA ASP A 373 7.28 -22.00 8.98
C ASP A 373 8.39 -21.32 8.16
N LEU A 374 8.43 -21.59 6.86
CA LEU A 374 9.40 -21.03 5.92
C LEU A 374 8.71 -20.62 4.61
N PHE A 375 8.93 -19.37 4.23
CA PHE A 375 8.52 -18.76 2.98
C PHE A 375 9.79 -18.29 2.26
N SER A 376 10.39 -19.16 1.44
CA SER A 376 11.64 -18.86 0.74
C SER A 376 11.52 -19.04 -0.77
N LEU A 377 12.38 -18.31 -1.48
CA LEU A 377 12.69 -18.44 -2.89
C LEU A 377 14.09 -19.03 -3.01
N ILE A 378 14.22 -20.03 -3.86
CA ILE A 378 15.46 -20.75 -4.14
C ILE A 378 15.79 -20.58 -5.61
N GLY A 379 16.98 -20.10 -5.92
CA GLY A 379 17.52 -20.11 -7.28
C GLY A 379 18.45 -21.30 -7.46
N LEU A 380 18.29 -22.04 -8.56
CA LEU A 380 19.12 -23.20 -8.89
C LEU A 380 19.46 -23.23 -10.38
N LYS A 381 20.77 -23.25 -10.67
CA LYS A 381 21.35 -23.41 -12.00
C LYS A 381 21.98 -24.80 -12.14
N ILE A 382 21.50 -25.58 -13.10
CA ILE A 382 22.06 -26.89 -13.46
C ILE A 382 22.42 -26.87 -14.95
N GLY A 383 23.73 -26.85 -15.26
CA GLY A 383 24.19 -26.67 -16.63
C GLY A 383 23.75 -25.30 -17.18
N GLU A 384 23.02 -25.32 -18.30
CA GLU A 384 22.43 -24.11 -18.88
C GLU A 384 21.03 -23.80 -18.33
N ASP A 385 20.40 -24.74 -17.62
CA ASP A 385 19.04 -24.57 -17.10
C ASP A 385 19.05 -23.76 -15.80
N TYR A 386 18.20 -22.74 -15.73
CA TYR A 386 17.96 -21.97 -14.52
C TYR A 386 16.51 -22.12 -14.05
N SER A 387 16.32 -22.34 -12.76
CA SER A 387 15.00 -22.56 -12.17
C SER A 387 14.85 -21.87 -10.83
N LEU A 388 13.65 -21.39 -10.56
CA LEU A 388 13.25 -20.79 -9.29
C LEU A 388 12.27 -21.72 -8.57
N TRP A 389 12.48 -21.94 -7.28
CA TRP A 389 11.65 -22.82 -6.45
C TRP A 389 11.15 -22.08 -5.22
N VAL A 390 9.95 -22.41 -4.75
CA VAL A 390 9.36 -21.84 -3.52
C VAL A 390 9.11 -22.93 -2.48
N SER A 391 9.27 -22.64 -1.19
CA SER A 391 9.33 -23.66 -0.12
C SER A 391 8.01 -24.27 0.35
N SER A 392 6.83 -23.72 -0.01
CA SER A 392 5.53 -24.19 0.50
C SER A 392 4.34 -23.73 -0.37
N PRO A 393 3.81 -24.59 -1.27
CA PRO A 393 4.32 -25.93 -1.63
C PRO A 393 5.64 -25.85 -2.40
N LEU A 394 6.43 -26.93 -2.38
CA LEU A 394 7.63 -27.03 -3.22
C LEU A 394 7.23 -27.02 -4.69
N LYS A 395 7.39 -25.87 -5.35
CA LYS A 395 7.04 -25.68 -6.75
C LYS A 395 8.19 -24.98 -7.46
N GLY A 396 8.68 -25.61 -8.53
CA GLY A 396 9.71 -25.07 -9.40
C GLY A 396 9.13 -24.48 -10.67
N GLN A 397 9.77 -23.45 -11.20
CA GLN A 397 9.51 -22.86 -12.51
C GLN A 397 10.85 -22.61 -13.22
N HIS A 398 10.94 -23.01 -14.49
CA HIS A 398 12.09 -22.67 -15.34
C HIS A 398 12.01 -21.20 -15.76
N VAL A 399 13.15 -20.51 -15.80
CA VAL A 399 13.26 -19.09 -16.16
C VAL A 399 14.42 -18.92 -17.12
N GLN A 400 14.22 -18.16 -18.20
CA GLN A 400 15.26 -17.95 -19.23
C GLN A 400 16.52 -17.29 -18.68
N GLU A 401 16.35 -16.25 -17.87
CA GLU A 401 17.47 -15.44 -17.39
C GLU A 401 17.64 -15.58 -15.87
N PRO A 402 18.89 -15.73 -15.39
CA PRO A 402 19.18 -15.75 -13.97
C PRO A 402 18.78 -14.45 -13.28
N VAL A 403 18.08 -14.57 -12.15
CA VAL A 403 17.76 -13.44 -11.29
C VAL A 403 19.03 -13.02 -10.55
N ASN A 404 19.49 -11.79 -10.78
CA ASN A 404 20.69 -11.24 -10.12
C ASN A 404 20.38 -10.55 -8.79
N LYS A 405 19.15 -10.06 -8.62
CA LYS A 405 18.72 -9.30 -7.44
C LYS A 405 17.27 -9.56 -7.10
N VAL A 406 17.03 -9.98 -5.86
CA VAL A 406 15.72 -10.36 -5.35
C VAL A 406 15.23 -9.33 -4.35
N GLY A 407 14.02 -8.81 -4.58
CA GLY A 407 13.28 -8.00 -3.62
C GLY A 407 12.39 -8.90 -2.79
N VAL A 408 12.43 -8.76 -1.47
CA VAL A 408 11.57 -9.49 -0.54
C VAL A 408 10.62 -8.50 0.11
N PHE A 409 9.32 -8.75 0.01
CA PHE A 409 8.27 -7.94 0.62
C PHE A 409 7.46 -8.75 1.63
N LEU A 410 7.18 -8.12 2.76
CA LEU A 410 6.31 -8.61 3.80
C LEU A 410 5.27 -7.53 4.11
N ASP A 411 4.00 -7.90 4.12
CA ASP A 411 2.91 -7.16 4.76
C ASP A 411 2.33 -8.07 5.84
N TYR A 412 2.68 -7.76 7.09
CA TYR A 412 2.39 -8.63 8.22
C TYR A 412 0.89 -8.70 8.50
N GLU A 413 0.19 -7.58 8.45
CA GLU A 413 -1.24 -7.49 8.76
C GLU A 413 -2.12 -8.19 7.73
N SER A 414 -1.79 -8.09 6.44
CA SER A 414 -2.52 -8.78 5.37
C SER A 414 -2.08 -10.23 5.17
N GLY A 415 -0.98 -10.64 5.81
CA GLY A 415 -0.46 -11.99 5.67
C GLY A 415 0.29 -12.24 4.36
N HIS A 416 0.75 -11.18 3.69
CA HIS A 416 1.25 -11.25 2.32
C HIS A 416 2.78 -11.26 2.27
N ILE A 417 3.34 -12.25 1.58
CA ILE A 417 4.79 -12.34 1.30
C ILE A 417 4.97 -12.49 -0.20
N ALA A 418 5.85 -11.68 -0.78
CA ALA A 418 6.12 -11.69 -2.21
C ALA A 418 7.61 -11.50 -2.51
N PHE A 419 8.04 -12.09 -3.62
CA PHE A 419 9.38 -11.99 -4.17
C PHE A 419 9.34 -11.33 -5.54
N TYR A 420 10.32 -10.47 -5.78
CA TYR A 420 10.41 -9.66 -6.99
C TYR A 420 11.79 -9.78 -7.62
N ASN A 421 11.84 -9.78 -8.95
CA ASN A 421 13.07 -9.56 -9.68
C ASN A 421 13.25 -8.04 -9.77
N VAL A 422 14.26 -7.53 -9.07
CA VAL A 422 14.50 -6.08 -8.97
C VAL A 422 15.02 -5.50 -10.28
N THR A 423 15.73 -6.31 -11.07
CA THR A 423 16.32 -5.89 -12.34
C THR A 423 15.25 -5.70 -13.40
N ASP A 424 14.30 -6.63 -13.45
CA ASP A 424 13.23 -6.65 -14.47
C ASP A 424 11.93 -6.00 -13.97
N GLU A 425 11.92 -5.55 -12.71
CA GLU A 425 10.78 -4.94 -12.03
C GLU A 425 9.51 -5.78 -12.11
N SER A 426 9.67 -7.09 -11.90
CA SER A 426 8.62 -8.07 -12.09
C SER A 426 8.38 -8.93 -10.84
N LEU A 427 7.14 -9.38 -10.66
CA LEU A 427 6.78 -10.32 -9.60
C LEU A 427 7.31 -11.72 -9.96
N ILE A 428 8.13 -12.29 -9.07
CA ILE A 428 8.57 -13.68 -9.18
C ILE A 428 7.48 -14.60 -8.62
N TYR A 429 7.09 -14.36 -7.37
CA TYR A 429 6.10 -15.19 -6.69
C TYR A 429 5.44 -14.45 -5.55
N SER A 430 4.17 -14.75 -5.31
CA SER A 430 3.40 -14.27 -4.17
C SER A 430 2.80 -15.46 -3.44
N PHE A 431 3.08 -15.59 -2.14
CA PHE A 431 2.40 -16.60 -1.34
C PHE A 431 0.93 -16.23 -1.15
N PRO A 432 0.04 -17.25 -1.06
CA PRO A 432 -1.31 -17.03 -0.57
C PRO A 432 -1.29 -16.35 0.81
N PRO A 433 -2.24 -15.43 1.10
CA PRO A 433 -2.31 -14.76 2.39
C PRO A 433 -2.35 -15.74 3.56
N ALA A 434 -1.52 -15.51 4.57
CA ALA A 434 -1.42 -16.34 5.77
C ALA A 434 -1.51 -15.49 7.05
N SER A 435 -2.25 -15.95 8.05
CA SER A 435 -2.29 -15.27 9.34
C SER A 435 -1.02 -15.56 10.15
N PHE A 436 -0.22 -14.51 10.41
CA PHE A 436 0.96 -14.60 11.26
C PHE A 436 0.59 -14.36 12.73
N GLN A 437 1.05 -15.25 13.61
CA GLN A 437 0.83 -15.14 15.07
C GLN A 437 2.12 -14.93 15.86
N GLU A 438 3.27 -14.96 15.18
CA GLU A 438 4.59 -14.89 15.80
C GLU A 438 5.52 -14.00 14.99
N ALA A 439 6.64 -13.64 15.62
CA ALA A 439 7.67 -12.85 14.96
C ALA A 439 8.26 -13.60 13.77
N LEU A 440 8.36 -12.90 12.65
CA LEU A 440 9.01 -13.36 11.43
C LEU A 440 10.41 -12.74 11.32
N ARG A 441 11.34 -13.48 10.71
CA ARG A 441 12.72 -13.04 10.49
C ARG A 441 13.15 -13.30 9.05
N PRO A 442 13.98 -12.42 8.45
CA PRO A 442 14.66 -12.73 7.21
C PRO A 442 15.54 -13.97 7.36
N ILE A 443 15.64 -14.78 6.30
CA ILE A 443 16.50 -15.96 6.24
C ILE A 443 17.31 -15.96 4.95
N PHE A 444 18.59 -16.33 5.06
CA PHE A 444 19.54 -16.33 3.95
C PHE A 444 20.39 -17.59 3.98
N SER A 445 20.58 -18.20 2.81
CA SER A 445 21.47 -19.34 2.62
C SER A 445 22.21 -19.19 1.29
N PRO A 446 23.54 -19.00 1.30
CA PRO A 446 24.34 -18.98 0.07
C PRO A 446 24.50 -20.37 -0.56
N CYS A 447 23.91 -21.42 0.03
CA CYS A 447 24.03 -22.83 -0.33
C CYS A 447 25.48 -23.34 -0.39
N LEU A 448 25.64 -24.62 -0.72
CA LEU A 448 26.96 -25.24 -0.78
C LEU A 448 27.66 -24.89 -2.12
N PRO A 449 29.00 -24.93 -2.15
CA PRO A 449 29.74 -24.83 -3.40
C PRO A 449 29.46 -26.07 -4.26
N ASN A 450 28.85 -25.91 -5.44
CA ASN A 450 28.82 -26.95 -6.46
C ASN A 450 30.12 -26.88 -7.25
N GLU A 451 31.03 -27.86 -7.08
CA GLU A 451 32.32 -27.94 -7.81
C GLU A 451 33.19 -26.65 -7.81
N GLY A 452 32.99 -25.75 -6.85
CA GLY A 452 33.71 -24.48 -6.73
C GLY A 452 33.08 -23.26 -7.43
N THR A 453 31.94 -23.40 -8.13
CA THR A 453 31.33 -22.31 -8.90
C THR A 453 30.35 -21.43 -8.11
N ASN A 454 30.01 -21.77 -6.86
CA ASN A 454 29.03 -21.05 -6.03
C ASN A 454 29.65 -20.34 -4.80
N THR A 455 30.80 -19.69 -4.97
CA THR A 455 31.58 -19.11 -3.87
C THR A 455 31.23 -17.66 -3.53
N ASP A 456 30.54 -16.96 -4.44
CA ASP A 456 30.14 -15.58 -4.26
C ASP A 456 29.17 -15.40 -3.07
N PRO A 457 29.22 -14.25 -2.39
CA PRO A 457 28.34 -13.94 -1.26
C PRO A 457 26.92 -13.60 -1.72
N LEU A 458 25.96 -13.79 -0.81
CA LEU A 458 24.71 -13.03 -0.82
C LEU A 458 24.97 -11.68 -0.16
N ILE A 459 24.49 -10.59 -0.78
CA ILE A 459 24.71 -9.22 -0.29
C ILE A 459 23.36 -8.52 -0.09
N ILE A 460 23.05 -8.13 1.13
CA ILE A 460 21.90 -7.30 1.47
C ILE A 460 22.19 -5.86 1.02
N CYS A 461 21.37 -5.34 0.14
CA CYS A 461 21.51 -3.98 -0.38
C CYS A 461 21.05 -2.95 0.66
N SER A 462 21.83 -1.89 0.86
CA SER A 462 21.36 -0.71 1.59
C SER A 462 20.53 0.18 0.66
N LEU A 463 19.28 0.40 1.06
CA LEU A 463 18.34 1.19 0.30
C LEU A 463 18.28 2.58 0.94
N LYS A 464 18.81 3.58 0.25
CA LYS A 464 18.69 4.97 0.70
C LYS A 464 17.21 5.36 0.66
N SER A 465 16.61 5.63 1.82
CA SER A 465 15.30 6.25 1.85
C SER A 465 15.42 7.67 1.32
N HIS A 466 14.86 7.93 0.15
CA HIS A 466 14.56 9.28 -0.28
C HIS A 466 13.25 9.65 0.41
N ILE A 467 13.36 10.17 1.63
CA ILE A 467 12.26 10.90 2.28
C ILE A 467 12.19 12.29 1.67
#